data_AF-A0AAV9A128-F1
#
_entry.id   AF-A0AAV9A128-F1
#
_cell.length_a   1.000
_cell.length_b   1.000
_cell.length_c   1.000
_cell.angle_alpha   90.00
_cell.angle_beta   90.00
_cell.angle_gamma   90.00
#
_symmetry.space_group_name_H-M   'P 1'
#
loop_
_entity.id
_entity.type
_entity.pdbx_description
1 polymer ?
#
loop_
_entity_poly.entity_id
_entity_poly.type
_entity_poly.pdbx_seq_one_letter_code
_entity_poly.pdbx_strand_id
1 'polypeptide(L)'
;MNTVHLRRLIPVLGSGRPVSSSSGGGGLLRLGDSLEVSRRFSDSDVAAYAAVSGDANPIHRDADSARAAGFVGGGAVVHGMLVASLFPKIIASRFVSFLEM
;
A
#
# COMPACT_ATOMS: atom_id res chain seq x y z
N MET A 1 -14.96 3.92 -5.29
CA MET A 1 -14.92 4.18 -3.82
C MET A 1 -14.18 3.01 -3.21
N ASN A 2 -12.90 3.17 -2.84
CA ASN A 2 -12.08 2.03 -2.42
C ASN A 2 -11.50 2.32 -1.04
N THR A 3 -12.30 1.99 -0.02
CA THR A 3 -11.92 2.04 1.39
C THR A 3 -11.33 0.68 1.79
N VAL A 4 -10.29 0.69 2.60
CA VAL A 4 -9.68 -0.51 3.17
C VAL A 4 -9.83 -0.50 4.68
N HIS A 5 -10.31 -1.60 5.24
CA HIS A 5 -10.48 -1.82 6.67
C HIS A 5 -9.38 -2.74 7.20
N LEU A 6 -8.58 -2.28 8.16
CA LEU A 6 -7.58 -3.12 8.81
C LEU A 6 -8.21 -3.82 10.02
N ARG A 7 -8.32 -5.16 9.95
CA ARG A 7 -8.63 -6.01 11.11
C ARG A 7 -7.53 -7.05 11.29
N ARG A 8 -7.07 -7.19 12.54
CA ARG A 8 -6.31 -8.36 12.99
C ARG A 8 -7.25 -9.56 12.94
N LEU A 9 -7.14 -10.39 11.91
CA LEU A 9 -7.81 -11.70 11.90
C LEU A 9 -6.95 -12.66 12.70
N ILE A 10 -7.32 -12.87 13.96
CA ILE A 10 -6.73 -13.94 14.78
C ILE A 10 -7.25 -15.26 14.20
N PRO A 11 -6.39 -16.25 13.89
CA PRO A 11 -6.86 -17.58 13.54
C PRO A 11 -7.54 -18.18 14.77
N VAL A 12 -8.86 -18.40 14.70
CA VAL A 12 -9.59 -19.14 15.73
C VAL A 12 -9.20 -20.62 15.58
N LEU A 13 -8.20 -21.04 16.35
CA LEU A 13 -8.04 -22.43 16.75
C LEU A 13 -8.19 -22.51 18.27
N GLY A 14 -9.28 -23.14 18.71
CA GLY A 14 -9.44 -23.59 20.09
C GLY A 14 -10.09 -22.57 21.02
N SER A 15 -11.06 -23.06 21.78
CA SER A 15 -11.78 -22.39 22.86
C SER A 15 -10.84 -21.69 23.85
N GLY A 16 -10.74 -20.37 23.77
CA GLY A 16 -10.03 -19.52 24.72
C GLY A 16 -10.50 -18.08 24.59
N ARG A 17 -10.82 -17.44 25.73
CA ARG A 17 -11.45 -16.10 25.84
C ARG A 17 -10.74 -15.03 25.01
N PRO A 18 -11.47 -14.03 24.45
CA PRO A 18 -10.85 -12.93 23.74
C PRO A 18 -10.10 -12.03 24.73
N VAL A 19 -8.77 -12.02 24.64
CA VAL A 19 -7.94 -10.99 25.27
C VAL A 19 -7.91 -9.78 24.34
N SER A 20 -8.57 -8.71 24.77
CA SER A 20 -8.37 -7.37 24.22
C SER A 20 -6.91 -6.98 24.44
N SER A 21 -6.15 -6.78 23.36
CA SER A 21 -4.82 -6.17 23.45
C SER A 21 -4.79 -4.89 22.62
N SER A 22 -4.60 -3.81 23.37
CA SER A 22 -4.39 -2.43 22.96
C SER A 22 -3.11 -2.24 22.15
N SER A 23 -3.15 -1.22 21.30
CA SER A 23 -2.05 -0.62 20.56
C SER A 23 -0.80 -0.35 21.41
N GLY A 24 0.36 -0.78 20.91
CA GLY A 24 1.69 -0.35 21.39
C GLY A 24 2.60 -1.53 21.75
N GLY A 25 3.52 -1.88 20.86
CA GLY A 25 4.56 -2.88 21.10
C GLY A 25 4.83 -3.73 19.86
N GLY A 26 6.08 -3.72 19.39
CA GLY A 26 6.55 -4.51 18.26
C GLY A 26 6.40 -6.01 18.52
N GLY A 27 5.22 -6.55 18.24
CA GLY A 27 5.01 -7.99 18.21
C GLY A 27 5.76 -8.57 17.03
N LEU A 28 6.59 -9.58 17.31
CA LEU A 28 7.25 -10.38 16.29
C LEU A 28 6.21 -10.91 15.29
N LEU A 29 6.42 -10.69 14.00
CA LEU A 29 5.53 -11.19 12.95
C LEU A 29 5.47 -12.72 12.99
N ARG A 30 4.29 -13.27 12.73
CA ARG A 30 4.02 -14.71 12.76
C ARG A 30 3.53 -15.19 11.40
N LEU A 31 3.75 -16.47 11.12
CA LEU A 31 3.16 -17.11 9.95
C LEU A 31 1.64 -16.98 9.98
N GLY A 32 1.07 -16.56 8.86
CA GLY A 32 -0.35 -16.24 8.72
C GLY A 32 -0.70 -14.78 8.97
N ASP A 33 0.24 -13.93 9.40
CA ASP A 33 0.00 -12.50 9.49
C ASP A 33 -0.19 -11.89 8.09
N SER A 34 -1.19 -11.02 7.98
CA SER A 34 -1.45 -10.22 6.79
C SER A 34 -1.31 -8.75 7.12
N LEU A 35 -0.63 -8.01 6.24
CA LEU A 35 -0.40 -6.58 6.36
C LEU A 35 -0.99 -5.89 5.13
N GLU A 36 -1.73 -4.81 5.37
CA GLU A 36 -2.38 -4.06 4.32
C GLU A 36 -2.10 -2.56 4.48
N VAL A 37 -1.93 -1.86 3.36
CA VAL A 37 -1.90 -0.40 3.31
C VAL A 37 -2.82 0.08 2.21
N SER A 38 -3.55 1.16 2.49
CA SER A 38 -4.33 1.86 1.49
C SER A 38 -3.89 3.30 1.41
N ARG A 39 -3.72 3.78 0.19
CA ARG A 39 -3.34 5.15 -0.11
C ARG A 39 -4.09 5.59 -1.35
N ARG A 40 -4.67 6.79 -1.28
CA ARG A 40 -5.14 7.52 -2.46
C ARG A 40 -3.99 8.36 -3.00
N PHE A 41 -3.69 8.22 -4.28
CA PHE A 41 -2.74 9.08 -4.98
C PHE A 41 -3.47 10.27 -5.58
N SER A 42 -2.87 11.44 -5.42
CA SER A 42 -3.29 12.69 -6.03
C SER A 42 -2.50 12.97 -7.31
N ASP A 43 -2.98 13.89 -8.15
CA ASP A 43 -2.25 14.33 -9.33
C ASP A 43 -0.88 14.93 -8.96
N SER A 44 -0.77 15.57 -7.80
CA SER A 44 0.52 16.06 -7.28
C SER A 44 1.49 14.92 -6.92
N ASP A 45 1.00 13.79 -6.41
CA ASP A 45 1.86 12.63 -6.15
C ASP A 45 2.42 12.06 -7.46
N VAL A 46 1.56 11.97 -8.48
CA VAL A 46 1.92 11.48 -9.82
C VAL A 46 2.91 12.41 -10.49
N ALA A 47 2.68 13.73 -10.41
CA ALA A 47 3.60 14.74 -10.94
C ALA A 47 4.96 14.72 -10.23
N ALA A 48 4.98 14.62 -8.90
CA ALA A 48 6.21 14.53 -8.12
C ALA A 48 6.99 13.25 -8.46
N TYR A 49 6.31 12.12 -8.61
CA TYR A 49 6.96 10.87 -8.99
C TYR A 49 7.55 10.93 -10.41
N ALA A 50 6.81 11.51 -11.38
CA ALA A 50 7.32 11.71 -12.73
C ALA A 50 8.60 12.56 -12.75
N ALA A 51 8.64 13.62 -11.93
CA ALA A 51 9.82 14.50 -11.83
C ALA A 51 11.06 13.78 -11.28
N VAL A 52 10.90 12.88 -10.30
CA VAL A 52 12.02 12.15 -9.69
C VAL A 52 12.44 10.94 -10.53
N SER A 53 11.49 10.18 -11.07
CA SER A 53 11.76 8.97 -11.84
C SER A 53 12.19 9.25 -13.27
N GLY A 54 11.84 10.42 -13.82
CA GLY A 54 11.97 10.72 -15.23
C GLY A 54 10.92 10.00 -16.11
N ASP A 55 10.00 9.23 -15.52
CA ASP A 55 8.93 8.58 -16.27
C ASP A 55 7.89 9.61 -16.70
N ALA A 56 8.11 10.09 -17.92
CA ALA A 56 7.28 11.07 -18.57
C ALA A 56 6.22 10.47 -19.52
N ASN A 57 5.80 9.22 -19.34
CA ASN A 57 4.78 8.62 -20.19
C ASN A 57 3.43 9.41 -20.12
N PRO A 58 2.85 9.84 -21.27
CA PRO A 58 1.60 10.60 -21.31
C PRO A 58 0.41 9.96 -20.61
N ILE A 59 0.36 8.63 -20.51
CA ILE A 59 -0.73 7.91 -19.82
C ILE A 59 -0.88 8.33 -18.35
N HIS A 60 0.16 8.90 -17.75
CA HIS A 60 0.18 9.34 -16.35
C HIS A 60 -0.33 10.76 -16.13
N ARG A 61 -0.60 11.54 -17.19
CA ARG A 61 -1.05 12.93 -17.06
C ARG A 61 -2.21 13.30 -17.96
N ASP A 62 -2.46 12.49 -18.99
CA ASP A 62 -3.48 12.75 -20.00
C ASP A 62 -4.45 11.58 -20.10
N ALA A 63 -5.73 11.87 -19.88
CA ALA A 63 -6.79 10.87 -19.86
C ALA A 63 -7.04 10.30 -21.26
N ASP A 64 -6.82 11.08 -22.31
CA ASP A 64 -7.04 10.63 -23.70
C ASP A 64 -5.92 9.68 -24.13
N SER A 65 -4.67 9.97 -23.78
CA SER A 65 -3.53 9.07 -23.95
C SER A 65 -3.73 7.74 -23.22
N ALA A 66 -4.22 7.80 -21.96
CA ALA A 66 -4.56 6.60 -21.20
C ALA A 66 -5.67 5.79 -21.89
N ARG A 67 -6.72 6.46 -22.37
CA ARG A 67 -7.83 5.79 -23.09
C ARG A 67 -7.37 5.15 -24.40
N ALA A 68 -6.54 5.85 -25.17
CA ALA A 68 -5.96 5.35 -26.41
C ALA A 68 -5.07 4.12 -26.17
N ALA A 69 -4.42 4.04 -25.00
CA ALA A 69 -3.66 2.88 -24.56
C ALA A 69 -4.52 1.74 -23.97
N GLY A 70 -5.86 1.85 -24.00
CA GLY A 70 -6.80 0.80 -23.56
C GLY A 70 -7.21 0.88 -22.10
N PHE A 71 -6.85 1.94 -21.36
CA PHE A 71 -7.31 2.11 -19.99
C PHE A 71 -8.76 2.64 -19.94
N VAL A 72 -9.64 1.89 -19.28
CA VAL A 72 -11.09 2.17 -19.22
C VAL A 72 -11.53 3.09 -18.08
N GLY A 73 -10.60 3.53 -17.23
CA GLY A 73 -10.88 4.26 -15.98
C GLY A 73 -11.25 5.74 -16.15
N GLY A 74 -11.25 6.27 -17.38
CA GLY A 74 -11.68 7.65 -17.68
C GLY A 74 -10.73 8.76 -17.23
N GLY A 75 -9.57 8.43 -16.67
CA GLY A 75 -8.56 9.38 -16.21
C GLY A 75 -7.15 8.87 -16.46
N ALA A 76 -6.17 9.72 -16.14
CA ALA A 76 -4.76 9.33 -16.15
C ALA A 76 -4.49 8.17 -15.17
N VAL A 77 -3.52 7.33 -15.51
CA VAL A 77 -3.15 6.14 -14.73
C VAL A 77 -2.00 6.48 -13.79
N VAL A 78 -2.01 5.97 -12.56
CA VAL A 78 -0.87 6.14 -11.63
C VAL A 78 0.31 5.28 -12.09
N HIS A 79 1.55 5.78 -11.98
CA HIS A 79 2.75 4.99 -12.26
C HIS A 79 2.75 3.67 -11.46
N GLY A 80 2.97 2.54 -12.13
CA GLY A 80 2.99 1.24 -11.49
C GLY A 80 4.03 1.16 -10.37
N MET A 81 5.21 1.74 -10.58
CA MET A 81 6.28 1.78 -9.58
C MET A 81 5.99 2.73 -8.41
N LEU A 82 5.21 3.79 -8.61
CA LEU A 82 4.71 4.62 -7.51
C LEU A 82 3.76 3.81 -6.62
N VAL A 83 2.87 2.99 -7.20
CA VAL A 83 2.02 2.07 -6.42
C VAL A 83 2.89 1.02 -5.72
N ALA A 84 3.83 0.42 -6.44
CA ALA A 84 4.72 -0.62 -5.89
C ALA A 84 5.60 -0.10 -4.74
N SER A 85 5.89 1.19 -4.66
CA SER A 85 6.62 1.81 -3.54
C SER A 85 5.95 1.61 -2.16
N LEU A 86 4.66 1.25 -2.15
CA LEU A 86 3.95 0.91 -0.92
C LEU A 86 4.43 -0.42 -0.31
N PHE A 87 4.94 -1.37 -1.09
CA PHE A 87 5.48 -2.63 -0.57
C PHE A 87 6.67 -2.42 0.37
N PRO A 88 7.79 -1.77 -0.05
CA PRO A 88 8.90 -1.53 0.85
C PRO A 88 8.52 -0.64 2.03
N LYS A 89 7.52 0.26 1.88
CA LYS A 89 7.00 1.06 3.00
C LYS A 89 6.34 0.19 4.07
N ILE A 90 5.46 -0.74 3.68
CA ILE A 90 4.84 -1.68 4.65
C ILE A 90 5.94 -2.49 5.34
N ILE A 91 6.87 -3.04 4.56
CA ILE A 91 7.95 -3.88 5.09
C ILE A 91 8.79 -3.09 6.09
N ALA A 92 9.32 -1.92 5.71
CA ALA A 92 10.16 -1.11 6.57
C ALA A 92 9.46 -0.67 7.86
N SER A 93 8.16 -0.34 7.80
CA SER A 93 7.40 0.09 8.99
C SER A 93 7.04 -1.03 9.97
N ARG A 94 7.21 -2.31 9.58
CA ARG A 94 6.76 -3.48 10.37
C ARG A 94 7.84 -4.51 10.64
N PHE A 95 8.89 -4.58 9.81
CA PHE A 95 9.95 -5.60 9.90
C PHE A 95 11.25 -5.06 10.52
N VAL A 96 11.37 -3.75 10.75
CA VAL A 96 12.54 -3.19 11.46
C VAL A 96 12.36 -3.37 12.96
N SER A 97 12.64 -4.59 13.42
CA SER A 97 13.10 -4.91 14.77
C SER A 97 14.34 -5.78 14.60
N PHE A 98 15.47 -5.18 14.23
CA PHE A 98 16.78 -5.85 14.20
C PHE A 98 17.93 -4.96 14.71
N LEU A 99 17.61 -4.02 15.59
CA LEU A 99 18.51 -3.55 16.65
C LEU A 99 17.72 -3.87 17.93
N GLU A 100 18.10 -4.83 18.78
CA GLU A 100 19.37 -4.97 19.47
C GLU A 100 19.76 -6.46 19.54
N MET A 101 21.04 -6.72 19.26
CA MET A 101 21.79 -7.94 19.55
C MET A 101 22.69 -7.64 20.76
#